data_AF-A0A936XAF6-F1
#
_entry.id   AF-A0A936XAF6-F1
#
_cell.length_a   1.000
_cell.length_b   1.000
_cell.length_c   1.000
_cell.angle_alpha   90.00
_cell.angle_beta   90.00
_cell.angle_gamma   90.00
#
_symmetry.space_group_name_H-M   'P 1'
#
loop_
_entity.id
_entity.type
_entity.pdbx_description
1 polymer ?
#
loop_
_entity_poly.entity_id
_entity_poly.type
_entity_poly.pdbx_seq_one_letter_code
_entity_poly.pdbx_strand_id
1 'polypeptide(L)'
;MDIIYHVTTRKSWEEAMARGYYLALSLEDEGFIHCSQAHQVAGVLERYFEGQDNLVKLVIDTRKLNCKYVFDWSPSTADTFPHVYGPINLDAVTEVVDL
;
A
#
# COMPACT_ATOMS: atom_id res chain seq x y z
N MET A 1 -15.50 6.09 -5.67
CA MET A 1 -14.87 5.73 -4.39
C MET A 1 -13.53 5.22 -4.81
N ASP A 2 -12.50 5.98 -4.50
CA ASP A 2 -11.22 5.84 -5.18
C ASP A 2 -10.34 5.06 -4.22
N ILE A 3 -10.36 3.74 -4.42
CA ILE A 3 -9.71 2.77 -3.54
C ILE A 3 -8.40 2.30 -4.16
N ILE A 4 -7.35 2.32 -3.36
CA ILE A 4 -6.07 1.69 -3.67
C ILE A 4 -5.73 0.69 -2.56
N TYR A 5 -4.79 -0.20 -2.85
CA TYR A 5 -4.41 -1.28 -1.96
C TYR A 5 -2.93 -1.22 -1.65
N HIS A 6 -2.56 -1.49 -0.41
CA HIS A 6 -1.16 -1.70 -0.03
C HIS A 6 -1.03 -3.06 0.65
N VAL A 7 -0.05 -3.85 0.23
CA VAL A 7 0.27 -5.13 0.87
C VAL A 7 1.45 -4.91 1.81
N THR A 8 1.31 -5.39 3.04
CA THR A 8 2.37 -5.33 4.06
C THR A 8 2.24 -6.51 5.01
N THR A 9 3.15 -6.64 5.96
CA THR A 9 3.05 -7.67 7.01
C THR A 9 2.06 -7.23 8.10
N ARG A 10 1.38 -8.19 8.72
CA ARG A 10 0.52 -7.96 9.88
C ARG A 10 1.25 -7.22 11.00
N LYS A 11 2.50 -7.59 11.25
CA LYS A 11 3.37 -6.93 12.23
C LYS A 11 3.57 -5.44 11.91
N SER A 12 3.93 -5.12 10.67
CA SER A 12 4.13 -3.72 10.23
C SER A 12 2.84 -2.89 10.37
N TRP A 13 1.68 -3.51 10.11
CA TRP A 13 0.39 -2.86 10.33
C TRP A 13 0.10 -2.60 11.81
N GLU A 14 0.35 -3.58 12.70
CA GLU A 14 0.17 -3.41 14.14
C GLU A 14 1.06 -2.32 14.73
N GLU A 15 2.32 -2.25 14.29
CA GLU A 15 3.23 -1.15 14.64
C GLU A 15 2.71 0.21 14.17
N ALA A 16 2.12 0.27 12.97
CA ALA A 16 1.51 1.48 12.45
C ALA A 16 0.29 1.93 13.27
N MET A 17 -0.55 1.00 13.72
CA MET A 17 -1.68 1.30 14.61
C MET A 17 -1.20 1.91 15.94
N ALA A 18 -0.14 1.37 16.53
CA ALA A 18 0.44 1.90 17.77
C ALA A 18 1.05 3.31 17.58
N ARG A 19 1.64 3.56 16.40
CA ARG A 19 2.27 4.84 16.05
C ARG A 19 1.27 5.91 15.62
N GLY A 20 0.10 5.53 15.09
CA GLY A 20 -0.92 6.44 14.57
C GLY A 20 -0.83 6.71 13.06
N TYR A 21 0.12 6.09 12.35
CA TYR A 21 0.26 6.16 10.90
C TYR A 21 1.17 5.04 10.36
N TYR A 22 0.96 4.68 9.10
CA TYR A 22 1.75 3.67 8.40
C TYR A 22 2.91 4.29 7.63
N LEU A 23 4.07 3.62 7.70
CA LEU A 23 5.28 3.89 6.94
C LEU A 23 5.73 2.58 6.29
N ALA A 24 6.28 2.67 5.08
CA ALA A 24 7.00 1.58 4.43
C ALA A 24 8.44 2.01 4.16
N LEU A 25 9.37 1.05 4.06
CA LEU A 25 10.77 1.32 3.72
C LEU A 25 10.91 2.07 2.39
N SER A 26 10.07 1.76 1.40
CA SER A 26 10.07 2.45 0.10
C SER A 26 9.82 3.96 0.23
N LEU A 27 9.15 4.43 1.29
CA LEU A 27 9.00 5.87 1.51
C LEU A 27 10.32 6.54 1.87
N GLU A 28 11.19 5.85 2.61
CA GLU A 28 12.52 6.32 2.97
C GLU A 28 13.50 6.16 1.79
N ASP A 29 13.47 5.00 1.13
CA ASP A 29 14.42 4.64 0.08
C ASP A 29 14.10 5.27 -1.29
N GLU A 30 12.82 5.34 -1.66
CA GLU A 30 12.35 5.77 -2.99
C GLU A 30 11.54 7.07 -2.94
N GLY A 31 11.07 7.48 -1.76
CA GLY A 31 10.27 8.68 -1.57
C GLY A 31 8.76 8.47 -1.70
N PHE A 32 8.29 7.23 -1.84
CA PHE A 32 6.86 6.91 -1.91
C PHE A 32 6.52 5.48 -1.47
N ILE A 33 5.26 5.25 -1.08
CA ILE A 33 4.73 3.93 -0.76
C ILE A 33 4.05 3.33 -1.99
N HIS A 34 4.50 2.15 -2.42
CA HIS A 34 3.85 1.42 -3.51
C HIS A 34 2.46 0.98 -3.11
N CYS A 35 1.46 1.40 -3.86
CA CYS A 35 0.11 0.88 -3.77
C CYS A 35 -0.27 0.21 -5.09
N SER A 36 -1.45 -0.39 -5.13
CA SER A 36 -1.95 -1.16 -6.26
C SER A 36 -3.42 -0.88 -6.47
N GLN A 37 -3.88 -1.04 -7.70
CA GLN A 37 -5.30 -1.21 -8.02
C GLN A 37 -5.71 -2.66 -7.78
N ALA A 38 -7.02 -2.92 -7.71
CA ALA A 38 -7.55 -4.25 -7.36
C ALA A 38 -7.00 -5.36 -8.27
N HIS A 39 -6.95 -5.13 -9.58
CA HIS A 39 -6.46 -6.12 -10.56
C HIS A 39 -4.95 -6.36 -10.49
N GLN A 40 -4.20 -5.47 -9.86
CA GLN A 40 -2.74 -5.55 -9.76
C GLN A 40 -2.27 -6.37 -8.55
N VAL A 41 -3.11 -6.48 -7.51
CA VAL A 41 -2.73 -7.09 -6.22
C VAL A 41 -2.22 -8.52 -6.38
N ALA A 42 -2.90 -9.36 -7.17
CA ALA A 42 -2.49 -10.75 -7.36
C ALA A 42 -1.08 -10.87 -7.95
N GLY A 43 -0.76 -10.08 -8.98
CA GLY A 43 0.57 -10.07 -9.59
C GLY A 43 1.65 -9.44 -8.69
N VAL A 44 1.28 -8.52 -7.79
CA VAL A 44 2.20 -7.98 -6.78
C VAL A 44 2.54 -9.05 -5.73
N LEU A 45 1.54 -9.80 -5.28
CA LEU A 45 1.75 -10.91 -4.33
C LEU A 45 2.68 -11.96 -4.92
N GLU A 46 2.44 -12.37 -6.16
CA GLU A 46 3.27 -13.36 -6.86
C GLU A 46 4.73 -12.88 -7.03
N ARG A 47 4.96 -11.60 -7.38
CA ARG A 47 6.32 -11.11 -7.68
C ARG A 47 7.16 -10.75 -6.46
N TYR A 48 6.53 -10.22 -5.41
CA TYR A 48 7.24 -9.57 -4.29
C TYR A 48 7.02 -10.23 -2.94
N PHE A 49 5.98 -11.05 -2.81
CA PHE A 49 5.58 -11.66 -1.54
C PHE A 49 5.49 -13.19 -1.63
N GLU A 50 6.08 -13.81 -2.65
CA GLU A 50 6.15 -15.26 -2.77
C GLU A 50 6.85 -15.87 -1.54
N GLY A 51 6.19 -16.86 -0.92
CA GLY A 51 6.70 -17.53 0.28
C GLY A 51 6.67 -16.69 1.56
N GLN A 52 6.02 -15.52 1.56
CA GLN A 52 5.81 -14.73 2.76
C GLN A 52 4.43 -15.00 3.36
N ASP A 53 4.40 -15.19 4.69
CA ASP A 53 3.19 -15.44 5.46
C ASP A 53 2.81 -14.21 6.30
N ASN A 54 1.61 -14.23 6.89
CA ASN A 54 1.11 -13.17 7.77
C ASN A 54 1.05 -11.81 7.08
N LEU A 55 0.58 -11.81 5.83
CA LEU A 55 0.38 -10.60 5.04
C LEU A 55 -1.01 -10.04 5.28
N VAL A 56 -1.12 -8.72 5.16
CA VAL A 56 -2.38 -8.01 5.15
C VAL A 56 -2.45 -7.09 3.95
N LYS A 57 -3.66 -6.96 3.41
CA LYS A 57 -4.01 -5.97 2.40
C LYS A 57 -4.76 -4.84 3.07
N LEU A 58 -4.16 -3.66 3.05
CA LEU A 58 -4.80 -2.42 3.48
C LEU A 58 -5.67 -1.90 2.34
N VAL A 59 -6.95 -1.65 2.61
CA VAL A 59 -7.88 -0.99 1.70
C VAL A 59 -7.88 0.49 2.03
N ILE A 60 -7.40 1.33 1.11
CA ILE A 60 -7.14 2.74 1.35
C ILE A 60 -8.10 3.59 0.52
N ASP A 61 -8.89 4.45 1.17
CA ASP A 61 -9.72 5.47 0.52
C ASP A 61 -8.90 6.73 0.26
N THR A 62 -8.56 6.99 -1.00
CA THR A 62 -7.66 8.09 -1.37
C THR A 62 -8.24 9.46 -1.05
N ARG A 63 -9.56 9.58 -0.89
CA ARG A 63 -10.22 10.84 -0.51
C ARG A 63 -9.93 11.26 0.93
N LYS A 64 -9.45 10.33 1.74
CA LYS A 64 -9.07 10.55 3.14
C LYS A 64 -7.56 10.65 3.34
N LEU A 65 -6.76 10.47 2.29
CA LEU A 65 -5.32 10.61 2.40
C LEU A 65 -4.95 12.07 2.68
N ASN A 66 -4.09 12.28 3.69
CA ASN A 66 -3.56 13.60 4.02
C ASN A 66 -2.34 13.99 3.18
N CYS A 67 -1.89 13.10 2.29
CA CYS A 67 -0.71 13.27 1.45
C CYS A 67 -1.05 13.04 -0.02
N LYS A 68 -0.14 13.48 -0.90
CA LYS A 68 -0.30 13.34 -2.35
C LYS A 68 -0.18 11.87 -2.75
N TYR A 69 -1.03 11.45 -3.68
CA TYR A 69 -0.81 10.22 -4.43
C TYR A 69 -0.80 10.49 -5.95
N VAL A 70 -0.06 9.70 -6.70
CA VAL A 70 0.06 9.81 -8.17
C VAL A 70 0.01 8.42 -8.79
N PHE A 71 -0.54 8.30 -9.99
CA PHE A 71 -0.40 7.09 -10.80
C PHE A 71 0.83 7.21 -11.70
N ASP A 72 1.85 6.39 -11.43
CA ASP A 72 3.07 6.36 -12.22
C ASP A 72 3.12 5.13 -13.12
N TRP A 73 3.65 5.30 -14.33
CA TRP A 73 3.82 4.21 -15.29
C TRP A 73 4.95 3.28 -14.86
N SER A 74 4.65 1.97 -14.80
CA SER A 74 5.61 0.90 -14.58
C SER A 74 5.91 0.19 -15.91
N PRO A 75 7.13 0.33 -16.45
CA PRO A 75 7.52 -0.36 -17.68
C PRO A 75 7.55 -1.89 -17.54
N SER A 76 7.82 -2.41 -16.35
CA SER A 76 7.96 -3.86 -16.11
C SER A 76 6.63 -4.61 -16.22
N THR A 77 5.52 -3.94 -15.93
CA THR A 77 4.17 -4.49 -16.01
C THR A 77 3.35 -3.91 -17.16
N ALA A 78 3.88 -2.90 -17.85
CA ALA A 78 3.16 -2.08 -18.83
C ALA A 78 1.81 -1.57 -18.28
N ASP A 79 1.81 -1.06 -17.05
CA ASP A 79 0.61 -0.57 -16.34
C ASP A 79 0.96 0.58 -15.38
N THR A 80 -0.02 1.34 -14.91
CA THR A 80 0.16 2.44 -13.95
C THR A 80 -0.18 2.02 -12.52
N PHE A 81 0.71 2.32 -11.58
CA PHE A 81 0.56 2.00 -10.16
C PHE A 81 0.37 3.28 -9.34
N PRO A 82 -0.54 3.28 -8.34
CA PRO A 82 -0.65 4.39 -7.41
C PRO A 82 0.54 4.40 -6.44
N HIS A 83 1.18 5.54 -6.29
CA HIS A 83 2.25 5.81 -5.33
C HIS A 83 1.80 6.90 -4.36
N VAL A 84 2.00 6.67 -3.06
CA VAL A 84 1.65 7.63 -2.00
C VAL A 84 2.92 8.31 -1.48
N TYR A 85 3.02 9.63 -1.64
CA TYR A 85 4.20 10.44 -1.32
C TYR A 85 4.13 10.97 0.12
N GLY A 86 3.98 10.07 1.07
CA GLY A 86 3.95 10.40 2.49
C GLY A 86 3.45 9.24 3.35
N PRO A 87 3.42 9.41 4.67
CA PRO A 87 2.84 8.44 5.58
C PRO A 87 1.34 8.26 5.28
N ILE A 88 0.84 7.03 5.39
CA ILE A 88 -0.59 6.74 5.26
C ILE A 88 -1.24 6.90 6.64
N ASN A 89 -2.17 7.85 6.75
CA ASN A 89 -2.97 8.07 7.96
C ASN A 89 -3.99 6.94 8.17
N LEU A 90 -4.21 6.53 9.42
CA LEU A 90 -5.01 5.33 9.74
C LEU A 90 -6.48 5.45 9.32
N ASP A 91 -7.06 6.65 9.36
CA ASP A 91 -8.44 6.90 8.95
C ASP A 91 -8.67 6.78 7.42
N ALA A 92 -7.58 6.84 6.63
CA ALA A 92 -7.62 6.50 5.22
C ALA A 92 -7.71 4.99 4.97
N VAL A 93 -7.27 4.16 5.92
CA VAL A 93 -7.41 2.70 5.84
C VAL A 93 -8.82 2.31 6.30
N THR A 94 -9.68 1.96 5.35
CA THR A 94 -11.10 1.65 5.62
C THR A 94 -11.34 0.19 5.98
N GLU A 95 -10.44 -0.70 5.56
CA GLU A 95 -10.53 -2.13 5.81
C GLU A 95 -9.12 -2.76 5.77
N VAL A 96 -8.93 -3.83 6.54
CA VAL A 96 -7.70 -4.62 6.57
C VAL A 96 -8.10 -6.08 6.36
N VAL A 97 -7.56 -6.69 5.32
CA VAL A 97 -7.90 -8.07 4.92
C VAL A 97 -6.66 -8.95 5.07
N ASP A 98 -6.78 -10.07 5.78
CA ASP A 98 -5.73 -11.08 5.85
C ASP A 98 -5.57 -11.79 4.49
N LEU A 99 -4.32 -12.06 4.11
CA LEU A 99 -3.94 -12.69 2.85
C LEU A 99 -3.30 -14.07 3.07
#